data_AF-A0A529NWM9-F1
#
_entry.id   AF-A0A529NWM9-F1
#
_cell.length_a   1.000
_cell.length_b   1.000
_cell.length_c   1.000
_cell.angle_alpha   90.00
_cell.angle_beta   90.00
_cell.angle_gamma   90.00
#
_symmetry.space_group_name_H-M   'P 1'
#
loop_
_entity.id
_entity.type
_entity.pdbx_description
1 polymer ?
#
loop_
_entity_poly.entity_id
_entity_poly.type
_entity_poly.pdbx_seq_one_letter_code
_entity_poly.pdbx_strand_id
1 'polypeptide(L)'
;MLQHLQASSDRSARAEETQRSGASSLAGSTSLNYVTDADPGIRRLRKGAGFSYLGPDGRAVDETTLARIKAIVIPPAWTDVWISPDPDGHIQATGRDQRGRKQYRYHSQWTEERDGVKYSSLVAFAESLPALRRQIDADLRRRGLPLERVVASVVWLLD
;
A
#
# COMPACT_ATOMS: atom_id res chain seq x y z
N MET A 1 55.61 -30.16 24.63
CA MET A 1 54.91 -29.32 25.63
C MET A 1 54.25 -28.18 24.86
N LEU A 2 53.28 -28.43 23.97
CA LEU A 2 51.85 -28.68 24.21
C LEU A 2 51.21 -27.64 25.14
N GLN A 3 50.86 -26.48 24.57
CA GLN A 3 49.78 -25.57 25.01
C GLN A 3 49.74 -24.39 24.02
N HIS A 4 48.85 -24.42 23.01
CA HIS A 4 48.24 -23.19 22.43
C HIS A 4 47.14 -23.40 21.35
N LEU A 5 46.45 -24.55 21.31
CA LEU A 5 45.46 -24.83 20.24
C LEU A 5 44.01 -25.02 20.72
N GLN A 6 43.57 -24.31 21.77
CA GLN A 6 42.17 -24.37 22.25
C GLN A 6 41.44 -23.02 22.38
N ALA A 7 42.01 -21.91 21.90
CA ALA A 7 41.35 -20.59 22.03
C ALA A 7 40.53 -20.16 20.79
N SER A 8 40.53 -20.93 19.69
CA SER A 8 39.83 -20.57 18.45
C SER A 8 38.46 -21.23 18.28
N SER A 9 38.15 -22.29 19.03
CA SER A 9 36.89 -23.05 18.91
C SER A 9 35.72 -22.48 19.73
N ASP A 10 36.00 -21.58 20.68
CA ASP A 10 34.98 -21.05 21.61
C ASP A 10 34.37 -19.69 21.18
N ARG A 11 35.00 -19.00 20.21
CA ARG A 11 34.46 -17.76 19.62
C ARG A 11 33.45 -18.02 18.52
N SER A 12 33.56 -19.13 17.81
CA SER A 12 32.62 -19.53 16.75
C SER A 12 31.27 -19.95 17.32
N ALA A 13 31.25 -20.70 18.43
CA ALA A 13 30.01 -21.16 19.07
C ALA A 13 29.16 -20.01 19.64
N ARG A 14 29.80 -18.98 20.21
CA ARG A 14 29.10 -17.81 20.81
C ARG A 14 28.54 -16.82 19.77
N ALA A 15 29.13 -16.81 18.56
CA ALA A 15 28.65 -16.01 17.44
C ALA A 15 27.41 -16.65 16.77
N GLU A 16 27.34 -17.99 16.72
CA GLU A 16 26.17 -18.72 16.18
C GLU A 16 24.95 -18.66 17.12
N GLU A 17 25.16 -18.62 18.43
CA GLU A 17 24.07 -18.52 19.41
C GLU A 17 23.45 -17.12 19.44
N THR A 18 24.22 -16.08 19.13
CA THR A 18 23.72 -14.69 18.97
C THR A 18 22.90 -14.53 17.67
N GLN A 19 23.11 -15.40 16.68
CA GLN A 19 22.36 -15.41 15.42
C GLN A 19 21.06 -16.25 15.47
N ARG A 20 20.87 -17.09 16.48
CA ARG A 20 19.65 -17.91 16.66
C ARG A 20 18.56 -17.27 17.51
N SER A 21 18.84 -16.17 18.22
CA SER A 21 17.87 -15.53 19.12
C SER A 21 17.14 -14.31 18.53
N GLY A 22 17.45 -13.90 17.30
CA GLY A 22 16.82 -12.75 16.63
C GLY A 22 15.71 -13.08 15.62
N ALA A 23 15.43 -14.37 15.37
CA ALA A 23 14.54 -14.82 14.28
C ALA A 23 13.13 -15.19 14.76
N SER A 24 12.58 -14.47 15.75
CA SER A 24 11.20 -14.62 16.17
C SER A 24 10.53 -13.26 16.36
N SER A 25 10.21 -12.60 15.24
CA SER A 25 9.09 -11.63 15.10
C SER A 25 9.04 -10.98 13.70
N LEU A 26 9.09 -11.77 12.63
CA LEU A 26 8.70 -11.32 11.29
C LEU A 26 7.62 -12.23 10.72
N ALA A 27 6.59 -12.49 11.54
CA ALA A 27 5.36 -13.12 11.06
C ALA A 27 4.52 -12.07 10.33
N GLY A 28 4.43 -12.19 9.01
CA GLY A 28 3.31 -11.67 8.23
C GLY A 28 3.57 -10.38 7.45
N SER A 29 4.52 -10.40 6.50
CA SER A 29 4.33 -9.60 5.28
C SER A 29 3.27 -10.31 4.42
N THR A 30 2.02 -10.29 4.86
CA THR A 30 0.90 -10.82 4.09
C THR A 30 0.65 -9.83 2.97
N SER A 31 0.98 -10.22 1.74
CA SER A 31 0.66 -9.41 0.56
C SER A 31 -0.83 -9.09 0.56
N LEU A 32 -1.19 -7.81 0.66
CA LEU A 32 -2.58 -7.40 0.71
C LEU A 32 -3.31 -7.74 -0.61
N ASN A 33 -4.55 -8.18 -0.48
CA ASN A 33 -5.38 -8.55 -1.62
C ASN A 33 -5.93 -7.31 -2.32
N TYR A 34 -5.90 -7.32 -3.66
CA TYR A 34 -6.56 -6.31 -4.46
C TYR A 34 -8.07 -6.56 -4.48
N VAL A 35 -8.84 -5.66 -3.88
CA VAL A 35 -10.30 -5.69 -3.77
C VAL A 35 -10.91 -4.41 -4.32
N THR A 36 -12.15 -4.46 -4.80
CA THR A 36 -12.88 -3.28 -5.28
C THR A 36 -14.27 -3.21 -4.66
N ASP A 37 -14.82 -2.00 -4.54
CA ASP A 37 -16.18 -1.80 -4.04
C ASP A 37 -17.28 -2.10 -5.07
N ALA A 38 -16.88 -2.57 -6.25
CA ALA A 38 -17.78 -3.25 -7.19
C ALA A 38 -18.08 -4.70 -6.79
N ASP A 39 -17.24 -5.31 -5.94
CA ASP A 39 -17.43 -6.68 -5.48
C ASP A 39 -18.51 -6.74 -4.38
N PRO A 40 -19.19 -7.88 -4.19
CA PRO A 40 -20.08 -8.07 -3.06
C PRO A 40 -19.37 -7.81 -1.73
N GLY A 41 -19.86 -6.85 -0.95
CA GLY A 41 -19.27 -6.48 0.32
C GLY A 41 -20.27 -6.35 1.45
N ILE A 42 -19.74 -6.03 2.62
CA ILE A 42 -20.54 -5.76 3.81
C ILE A 42 -21.18 -4.37 3.66
N ARG A 43 -22.49 -4.30 3.82
CA ARG A 43 -23.28 -3.07 3.72
C ARG A 43 -23.57 -2.49 5.10
N ARG A 44 -23.37 -1.19 5.26
CA ARG A 44 -23.79 -0.44 6.45
C ARG A 44 -25.20 0.09 6.28
N LEU A 45 -26.10 -0.28 7.20
CA LEU A 45 -27.47 0.18 7.24
C LEU A 45 -27.70 1.01 8.51
N ARG A 46 -28.52 2.06 8.40
CA ARG A 46 -28.90 2.86 9.57
C ARG A 46 -29.98 2.13 10.37
N LYS A 47 -29.79 2.00 11.69
CA LYS A 47 -30.73 1.34 12.61
C LYS A 47 -30.89 2.19 13.87
N GLY A 48 -31.98 2.97 13.93
CA GLY A 48 -32.23 3.92 15.02
C GLY A 48 -31.09 4.94 15.15
N ALA A 49 -30.51 5.03 16.35
CA ALA A 49 -29.36 5.89 16.65
C ALA A 49 -28.01 5.33 16.17
N GLY A 50 -27.96 4.08 15.71
CA GLY A 50 -26.72 3.40 15.33
C GLY A 50 -26.74 2.82 13.91
N PHE A 51 -25.85 1.85 13.69
CA PHE A 51 -25.70 1.15 12.42
C PHE A 51 -25.78 -0.37 12.62
N SER A 52 -26.32 -1.06 11.63
CA SER A 52 -26.24 -2.51 11.48
C SER A 52 -25.46 -2.86 10.22
N TYR A 53 -24.80 -4.01 10.23
CA TYR A 53 -23.94 -4.45 9.13
C TYR A 53 -24.43 -5.80 8.61
N LEU A 54 -24.63 -5.87 7.29
CA LEU A 54 -25.04 -7.09 6.61
C LEU A 54 -23.94 -7.54 5.66
N GLY A 55 -23.62 -8.83 5.71
CA GLY A 55 -22.68 -9.46 4.80
C GLY A 55 -23.19 -9.50 3.35
N PRO A 56 -22.35 -9.97 2.42
CA PRO A 56 -22.73 -10.16 1.02
C PRO A 56 -23.95 -11.07 0.83
N ASP A 57 -24.12 -12.04 1.73
CA ASP A 57 -25.25 -12.98 1.77
C ASP A 57 -26.53 -12.40 2.39
N GLY A 58 -26.49 -11.14 2.85
CA GLY A 58 -27.61 -10.46 3.50
C GLY A 58 -27.80 -10.82 4.97
N ARG A 59 -26.94 -11.66 5.56
CA ARG A 59 -27.01 -12.00 6.99
C ARG A 59 -26.25 -10.97 7.83
N ALA A 60 -26.58 -10.91 9.12
CA ALA A 60 -25.82 -10.12 10.07
C ALA A 60 -24.39 -10.65 10.17
N VAL A 61 -23.41 -9.73 10.23
CA VAL A 61 -22.01 -10.09 10.43
C VAL A 61 -21.76 -10.64 11.83
N ASP A 62 -20.73 -11.47 11.99
CA ASP A 62 -20.30 -11.99 13.28
C ASP A 62 -19.59 -10.92 14.15
N GLU A 63 -19.34 -11.25 15.42
CA GLU A 63 -18.74 -10.30 16.38
C GLU A 63 -17.30 -9.94 15.99
N THR A 64 -16.54 -10.88 15.42
CA THR A 64 -15.17 -10.65 14.94
C THR A 64 -15.14 -9.61 13.83
N THR A 65 -16.03 -9.74 12.84
CA THR A 65 -16.20 -8.79 11.75
C THR A 65 -16.69 -7.45 12.27
N LEU A 66 -17.62 -7.44 13.22
CA LEU A 66 -18.12 -6.21 13.84
C LEU A 66 -17.01 -5.45 14.58
N ALA A 67 -16.14 -6.15 15.31
CA ALA A 67 -14.99 -5.57 15.99
C ALA A 67 -14.01 -4.95 14.99
N ARG A 68 -13.71 -5.65 13.87
CA ARG A 68 -12.89 -5.11 12.78
C ARG A 68 -13.51 -3.85 12.19
N ILE A 69 -14.82 -3.85 11.91
CA ILE A 69 -15.51 -2.68 11.35
C ILE A 69 -15.40 -1.46 12.27
N LYS A 70 -15.51 -1.66 13.59
CA LYS A 70 -15.31 -0.58 14.57
C LYS A 70 -13.88 -0.03 14.51
N ALA A 71 -12.88 -0.89 14.35
CA ALA A 71 -11.47 -0.50 14.23
C ALA A 71 -11.15 0.29 12.94
N ILE A 72 -11.91 0.12 11.85
CA ILE A 72 -11.73 0.90 10.60
C ILE A 72 -12.09 2.39 10.79
N VAL A 73 -12.91 2.74 11.80
CA VAL A 73 -13.36 4.11 12.11
C VAL A 73 -13.97 4.79 10.86
N ILE A 74 -15.06 4.22 10.36
CA ILE A 74 -15.82 4.78 9.24
C ILE A 74 -16.68 5.94 9.74
N PRO A 75 -16.50 7.19 9.25
CA PRO A 75 -17.26 8.33 9.73
C PRO A 75 -18.78 8.10 9.63
N PRO A 76 -19.55 8.48 10.66
CA PRO A 76 -21.00 8.24 10.70
C PRO A 76 -21.76 9.03 9.63
N ALA A 77 -21.20 10.14 9.16
CA ALA A 77 -21.79 10.96 8.11
C ALA A 77 -21.65 10.37 6.70
N TRP A 78 -20.85 9.31 6.52
CA TRP A 78 -20.70 8.70 5.19
C TRP A 78 -21.97 7.95 4.75
N THR A 79 -22.37 8.13 3.51
CA THR A 79 -23.43 7.35 2.84
C THR A 79 -22.85 6.32 1.89
N ASP A 80 -23.68 5.43 1.34
CA ASP A 80 -23.29 4.40 0.36
C ASP A 80 -22.04 3.62 0.76
N VAL A 81 -22.01 3.20 2.02
CA VAL A 81 -20.82 2.56 2.60
C VAL A 81 -20.73 1.10 2.19
N TRP A 82 -19.61 0.77 1.55
CA TRP A 82 -19.15 -0.58 1.28
C TRP A 82 -17.96 -0.89 2.19
N ILE A 83 -17.93 -2.11 2.73
CA ILE A 83 -16.87 -2.59 3.60
C ILE A 83 -16.38 -3.92 3.04
N SER A 84 -15.06 -4.07 2.92
CA SER A 84 -14.46 -5.31 2.41
C SER A 84 -14.79 -6.48 3.34
N PRO A 85 -15.29 -7.62 2.81
CA PRO A 85 -15.43 -8.84 3.59
C PRO A 85 -14.06 -9.44 3.96
N ASP A 86 -13.06 -9.22 3.11
CA ASP A 86 -11.68 -9.66 3.31
C ASP A 86 -10.94 -8.72 4.28
N PRO A 87 -10.45 -9.21 5.44
CA PRO A 87 -9.64 -8.42 6.36
C PRO A 87 -8.29 -8.00 5.75
N ASP A 88 -7.75 -8.76 4.80
CA ASP A 88 -6.46 -8.49 4.16
C ASP A 88 -6.60 -7.70 2.84
N GLY A 89 -7.82 -7.22 2.54
CA GLY A 89 -8.08 -6.36 1.39
C GLY A 89 -7.43 -4.99 1.54
N HIS A 90 -6.68 -4.53 0.53
CA HIS A 90 -5.99 -3.25 0.59
C HIS A 90 -6.92 -2.04 0.82
N ILE A 91 -8.16 -2.10 0.32
CA ILE A 91 -9.24 -1.18 0.68
C ILE A 91 -10.12 -1.88 1.71
N GLN A 92 -10.26 -1.27 2.88
CA GLN A 92 -11.09 -1.78 3.97
C GLN A 92 -12.53 -1.26 3.89
N ALA A 93 -12.72 -0.01 3.45
CA ALA A 93 -14.05 0.55 3.24
C ALA A 93 -14.05 1.68 2.21
N THR A 94 -15.18 1.85 1.55
CA THR A 94 -15.49 3.05 0.76
C THR A 94 -16.83 3.65 1.21
N GLY A 95 -17.05 4.90 0.86
CA GLY A 95 -18.33 5.58 1.09
C GLY A 95 -18.34 6.96 0.44
N ARG A 96 -19.45 7.67 0.58
CA ARG A 96 -19.58 9.06 0.11
C ARG A 96 -19.61 10.02 1.29
N ASP A 97 -18.82 11.08 1.22
CA ASP A 97 -18.87 12.15 2.21
C ASP A 97 -20.12 13.04 2.04
N GLN A 98 -20.26 14.05 2.91
CA GLN A 98 -21.38 15.00 2.86
C GLN A 98 -21.45 15.82 1.56
N ARG A 99 -20.36 15.84 0.76
CA ARG A 99 -20.29 16.50 -0.55
C ARG A 99 -20.48 15.51 -1.70
N GLY A 100 -20.82 14.25 -1.42
CA GLY A 100 -21.01 13.19 -2.42
C GLY A 100 -19.71 12.60 -2.99
N ARG A 101 -18.55 13.01 -2.47
CA ARG A 101 -17.25 12.55 -2.96
C ARG A 101 -16.95 11.17 -2.41
N LYS A 102 -16.41 10.30 -3.26
CA LYS A 102 -15.99 8.94 -2.86
C LYS A 102 -14.75 9.02 -1.98
N GLN A 103 -14.86 8.45 -0.78
CA GLN A 103 -13.79 8.37 0.20
C GLN A 103 -13.39 6.91 0.44
N TYR A 104 -12.15 6.71 0.88
CA TYR A 104 -11.55 5.40 1.07
C TYR A 104 -10.99 5.27 2.49
N ARG A 105 -11.04 4.06 3.05
CA ARG A 105 -10.24 3.59 4.18
C ARG A 105 -9.37 2.45 3.67
N TYR A 106 -8.06 2.59 3.81
CA TYR A 106 -7.09 1.56 3.41
C TYR A 106 -6.70 0.70 4.61
N HIS A 107 -6.22 -0.51 4.33
CA HIS A 107 -5.55 -1.34 5.32
C HIS A 107 -4.31 -0.60 5.86
N SER A 108 -3.96 -0.78 7.15
CA SER A 108 -2.82 -0.06 7.76
C SER A 108 -1.50 -0.38 7.05
N GLN A 109 -1.28 -1.65 6.71
CA GLN A 109 -0.09 -2.11 6.00
C GLN A 109 -0.02 -1.63 4.53
N TRP A 110 -1.11 -1.13 3.96
CA TRP A 110 -1.12 -0.68 2.56
C TRP A 110 -0.18 0.51 2.33
N THR A 111 -0.09 1.41 3.30
CA THR A 111 0.82 2.56 3.23
C THR A 111 2.28 2.08 3.24
N GLU A 112 2.61 1.13 4.10
CA GLU A 112 3.98 0.60 4.26
C GLU A 112 4.45 -0.13 2.99
N GLU A 113 3.59 -0.95 2.37
CA GLU A 113 3.93 -1.68 1.14
C GLU A 113 4.05 -0.76 -0.08
N ARG A 114 3.18 0.26 -0.19
CA ARG A 114 3.18 1.18 -1.34
C ARG A 114 4.25 2.24 -1.25
N ASP A 115 4.65 2.67 -0.06
CA ASP A 115 5.73 3.64 0.10
C ASP A 115 7.05 3.07 -0.45
N GLY A 116 7.42 1.83 -0.09
CA GLY A 116 8.66 1.21 -0.59
C GLY A 116 8.75 1.09 -2.12
N VAL A 117 7.65 0.74 -2.78
CA VAL A 117 7.62 0.58 -4.25
C VAL A 117 7.56 1.94 -4.96
N LYS A 118 6.84 2.92 -4.41
CA LYS A 118 6.75 4.25 -5.03
C LYS A 118 8.09 4.98 -4.98
N TYR A 119 8.79 4.95 -3.84
CA TYR A 119 10.04 5.71 -3.70
C TYR A 119 11.23 5.06 -4.42
N SER A 120 11.27 3.72 -4.51
CA SER A 120 12.37 3.04 -5.20
C SER A 120 12.44 3.39 -6.70
N SER A 121 11.30 3.54 -7.37
CA SER A 121 11.24 3.96 -8.78
C SER A 121 11.67 5.41 -9.01
N LEU A 122 11.56 6.29 -8.01
CA LEU A 122 11.90 7.71 -8.13
C LEU A 122 13.41 7.94 -8.28
N VAL A 123 14.24 7.09 -7.67
CA VAL A 123 15.71 7.21 -7.77
C VAL A 123 16.15 6.96 -9.22
N ALA A 124 15.75 5.83 -9.79
CA ALA A 124 16.06 5.50 -11.18
C ALA A 124 15.47 6.53 -12.17
N PHE A 125 14.27 7.04 -11.89
CA PHE A 125 13.68 8.12 -12.68
C PHE A 125 14.53 9.40 -12.60
N ALA A 126 14.91 9.84 -11.40
CA ALA A 126 15.72 11.04 -11.19
C ALA A 126 17.10 10.94 -11.87
N GLU A 127 17.73 9.76 -11.85
CA GLU A 127 18.99 9.49 -12.55
C GLU A 127 18.86 9.62 -14.08
N SER A 128 17.66 9.37 -14.62
CA SER A 128 17.38 9.48 -16.06
C SER A 128 17.08 10.91 -16.54
N LEU A 129 16.67 11.82 -15.64
CA LEU A 129 16.27 13.19 -15.97
C LEU A 129 17.35 14.00 -16.72
N PRO A 130 18.65 13.96 -16.35
CA PRO A 130 19.67 14.72 -17.08
C PRO A 130 19.84 14.27 -18.54
N ALA A 131 19.63 12.99 -18.85
CA ALA A 131 19.67 12.49 -20.22
C ALA A 131 18.41 12.90 -20.99
N LEU A 132 17.24 12.76 -20.36
CA LEU A 132 15.95 13.15 -20.93
C LEU A 132 15.91 14.65 -21.29
N ARG A 133 16.33 15.53 -20.37
CA ARG A 133 16.35 16.99 -20.62
C ARG A 133 17.27 17.38 -21.77
N ARG A 134 18.44 16.75 -21.90
CA ARG A 134 19.33 16.96 -23.06
C ARG A 134 18.67 16.57 -24.39
N GLN A 135 17.91 15.47 -24.40
CA GLN A 135 17.18 15.04 -25.59
C GLN A 135 16.04 16.01 -25.95
N ILE A 136 15.28 16.44 -24.94
CA ILE A 136 14.21 17.44 -25.11
C ILE A 136 14.78 18.73 -25.72
N ASP A 137 15.87 19.26 -25.17
CA ASP A 137 16.52 20.47 -25.68
C ASP A 137 16.97 20.33 -27.14
N ALA A 138 17.49 19.16 -27.52
CA ALA A 138 17.91 18.88 -28.89
C ALA A 138 16.70 18.82 -29.84
N ASP A 139 15.62 18.15 -29.44
CA ASP A 139 14.42 17.97 -30.26
C ASP A 139 13.59 19.26 -30.41
N LEU A 140 13.56 20.11 -29.39
CA LEU A 140 12.93 21.44 -29.45
C LEU A 140 13.60 22.39 -30.46
N ARG A 141 14.90 22.21 -30.73
CA ARG A 141 15.66 23.02 -31.70
C ARG A 141 15.46 22.58 -33.16
N ARG A 142 14.77 21.46 -33.42
CA ARG A 142 14.53 20.98 -34.79
C ARG A 142 13.68 21.96 -35.58
N ARG A 143 13.99 22.14 -36.88
CA ARG A 143 13.20 23.00 -37.78
C ARG A 143 11.87 22.33 -38.16
N GLY A 144 10.84 23.13 -38.37
CA GLY A 144 9.48 22.64 -38.66
C GLY A 144 8.80 22.03 -37.43
N LEU A 145 7.77 21.21 -37.67
CA LEU A 145 6.99 20.52 -36.63
C LEU A 145 7.08 18.98 -36.80
N PRO A 146 8.28 18.38 -36.75
CA PRO A 146 8.39 16.93 -36.75
C PRO A 146 7.86 16.34 -35.44
N LEU A 147 7.50 15.06 -35.45
CA LEU A 147 6.93 14.34 -34.31
C LEU A 147 7.75 14.55 -33.03
N GLU A 148 9.07 14.45 -33.14
CA GLU A 148 10.00 14.57 -32.01
C GLU A 148 9.92 15.94 -31.34
N ARG A 149 9.73 17.01 -32.13
CA ARG A 149 9.57 18.36 -31.57
C ARG A 149 8.24 18.52 -30.85
N VAL A 150 7.17 17.93 -31.39
CA VAL A 150 5.84 17.96 -30.77
C VAL A 150 5.86 17.17 -29.46
N VAL A 151 6.41 15.95 -29.47
CA VAL A 151 6.55 15.13 -28.26
C VAL A 151 7.43 15.83 -27.23
N ALA A 152 8.60 16.36 -27.61
CA ALA A 152 9.47 17.11 -26.70
C ALA A 152 8.76 18.32 -26.09
N SER A 153 7.89 19.01 -26.84
CA SER A 153 7.10 20.14 -26.32
C SER A 153 6.07 19.70 -25.27
N VAL A 154 5.40 18.56 -25.49
CA VAL A 154 4.46 18.00 -24.50
C VAL A 154 5.21 17.55 -23.25
N VAL A 155 6.31 16.82 -23.41
CA VAL A 155 7.10 16.33 -22.27
C VAL A 155 7.69 17.50 -21.47
N TRP A 156 8.17 18.55 -22.14
CA TRP A 156 8.68 19.77 -21.48
C TRP A 156 7.61 20.51 -20.66
N LEU A 157 6.34 20.43 -21.03
CA LEU A 157 5.24 21.01 -20.24
C LEU A 157 4.86 20.16 -19.03
N LEU A 158 5.28 18.89 -18.99
CA LEU A 158 5.02 17.96 -17.89
C LEU A 158 6.16 17.93 -16.85
N ASP A 159 7.39 18.29 -17.25
CA ASP A 159 8.55 18.52 -16.36
C ASP A 159 8.40 19.85 -15.60
#